data_AF-A0A2G5DCQ2-F1
#
_entry.id   AF-A0A2G5DCQ2-F1
#
_cell.length_a   1.000
_cell.length_b   1.000
_cell.length_c   1.000
_cell.angle_alpha   90.00
_cell.angle_beta   90.00
_cell.angle_gamma   90.00
#
_symmetry.space_group_name_H-M   'P 1'
#
loop_
_entity.id
_entity.type
_entity.pdbx_description
1 polymer ?
#
loop_
_entity_poly.entity_id
_entity_poly.type
_entity_poly.pdbx_seq_one_letter_code
_entity_poly.pdbx_strand_id
1 'polypeptide(L)'
;MLLRNIQPRDGLCNGTCLKVIQFGTRVIEARILTGSHVNDRVFIPRITLEPSDSETPFKMSHRQFPVRLAFLMTINKSQGQSVKFVGIDLQNPVFSHGQLYVAISRCISMRRITVLLPSEDEEKTSNVVYPEVLL
;
A
#
# COMPACT_ATOMS: atom_id res chain seq x y z
N MET A 1 4.55 2.82 5.11
CA MET A 1 4.80 1.89 3.98
C MET A 1 5.92 2.46 3.13
N LEU A 2 6.85 1.61 2.70
CA LEU A 2 7.96 1.97 1.82
C LEU A 2 7.48 2.17 0.37
N LEU A 3 8.05 3.15 -0.34
CA LEU A 3 7.65 3.56 -1.70
C LEU A 3 8.59 3.06 -2.80
N ARG A 4 9.77 2.56 -2.42
CA ARG A 4 10.82 2.12 -3.34
C ARG A 4 11.52 0.88 -2.80
N ASN A 5 12.06 0.09 -3.70
CA ASN A 5 13.04 -0.93 -3.34
C ASN A 5 14.33 -0.24 -2.93
N ILE A 6 14.75 -0.45 -1.69
CA ILE A 6 16.05 0.02 -1.18
C ILE A 6 16.99 -1.16 -1.07
N GLN A 7 16.55 -2.21 -0.39
CA GLN A 7 17.33 -3.42 -0.17
C GLN A 7 16.38 -4.63 -0.09
N PRO A 8 15.98 -5.19 -1.25
CA PRO A 8 15.00 -6.28 -1.28
C PRO A 8 15.42 -7.54 -0.53
N ARG A 9 16.72 -7.83 -0.48
CA ARG A 9 17.29 -8.97 0.25
C ARG A 9 17.03 -8.91 1.75
N ASP A 10 16.79 -7.72 2.29
CA ASP A 10 16.59 -7.45 3.72
C ASP A 10 15.13 -7.05 4.00
N GLY A 11 14.21 -7.33 3.07
CA GLY A 11 12.79 -7.02 3.21
C GLY A 11 12.41 -5.55 2.98
N LEU A 12 13.36 -4.68 2.58
CA LEU A 12 13.10 -3.27 2.22
C LEU A 12 12.67 -3.13 0.76
N CYS A 13 11.49 -3.68 0.46
CA CYS A 13 10.82 -3.61 -0.84
C CYS A 13 9.73 -2.54 -0.88
N ASN A 14 9.35 -2.11 -2.08
CA ASN A 14 8.17 -1.28 -2.28
C ASN A 14 6.93 -1.99 -1.71
N GLY A 15 6.15 -1.28 -0.89
CA GLY A 15 4.99 -1.84 -0.22
C GLY A 15 5.26 -2.41 1.17
N THR A 16 6.52 -2.55 1.62
CA THR A 16 6.81 -3.02 2.98
C THR A 16 6.17 -2.10 4.02
N CYS A 17 5.32 -2.67 4.88
CA CYS A 17 4.72 -1.95 5.99
C CYS A 17 5.69 -1.85 7.16
N LEU A 18 5.81 -0.65 7.72
CA LEU A 18 6.81 -0.29 8.70
C LEU A 18 6.11 0.41 9.87
N LYS A 19 6.50 0.07 11.11
CA LYS A 19 6.19 0.85 12.30
C LYS A 19 7.38 1.73 12.63
N VAL A 20 7.18 3.05 12.62
CA VAL A 20 8.21 3.99 13.05
C VAL A 20 8.47 3.80 14.53
N ILE A 21 9.74 3.72 14.91
CA ILE A 21 10.19 3.65 16.30
C ILE A 21 10.64 5.04 16.75
N GLN A 22 11.54 5.66 15.98
CA GLN A 22 12.07 6.98 16.27
C GLN A 22 12.50 7.72 15.00
N PHE A 23 12.51 9.05 15.09
CA PHE A 23 13.00 9.93 14.04
C PHE A 23 14.37 10.47 14.42
N GLY A 24 15.35 10.27 13.55
CA GLY A 24 16.62 10.98 13.58
C GLY A 24 16.66 12.11 12.55
N THR A 25 17.69 12.95 12.60
CA THR A 25 17.83 14.11 11.71
C THR A 25 17.83 13.75 10.22
N ARG A 26 18.36 12.58 9.85
CA ARG A 26 18.52 12.14 8.45
C ARG A 26 18.10 10.69 8.20
N VAL A 27 17.49 10.05 9.19
CA VAL A 27 17.15 8.63 9.16
C VAL A 27 15.87 8.39 9.96
N ILE A 28 15.04 7.46 9.51
CA ILE A 28 13.91 6.95 10.28
C ILE A 28 14.25 5.55 10.75
N GLU A 29 14.23 5.30 12.05
CA GLU A 29 14.27 3.94 12.58
C GLU A 29 12.86 3.35 12.54
N ALA A 30 12.73 2.17 11.96
CA ALA A 30 11.47 1.47 11.87
C ALA A 30 11.62 -0.02 12.12
N ARG A 31 10.49 -0.68 12.37
CA ARG A 31 10.35 -2.13 12.43
C ARG A 31 9.50 -2.63 11.27
N ILE A 32 9.93 -3.71 10.63
CA ILE A 32 9.14 -4.37 9.57
C ILE A 32 7.91 -5.08 10.18
N LEU A 33 6.75 -4.88 9.56
CA LEU A 33 5.46 -5.44 10.00
C LEU A 33 4.97 -6.60 9.12
N THR A 34 5.55 -6.79 7.94
CA THR A 34 5.04 -7.73 6.92
C THR A 34 6.18 -8.45 6.19
N GLY A 35 5.96 -9.69 5.77
CA GLY A 35 6.91 -10.48 4.97
C GLY A 35 7.78 -11.44 5.79
N SER A 36 8.89 -11.90 5.20
CA SER A 36 9.84 -12.82 5.85
C SER A 36 10.69 -12.16 6.94
N HIS A 37 10.85 -10.83 6.88
CA HIS A 37 11.69 -10.03 7.77
C HIS A 37 10.90 -9.34 8.89
N VAL A 38 9.76 -9.90 9.29
CA VAL A 38 8.91 -9.29 10.33
C VAL A 38 9.69 -9.16 11.64
N ASN A 39 9.53 -8.00 12.30
CA ASN A 39 10.22 -7.57 13.51
C ASN A 39 11.66 -7.08 13.35
N ASP A 40 12.28 -7.20 12.18
CA ASP A 40 13.61 -6.66 11.93
C ASP A 40 13.61 -5.14 12.10
N ARG A 41 14.66 -4.63 12.76
CA ARG A 41 14.94 -3.20 12.89
C ARG A 41 15.70 -2.71 11.66
N VAL A 42 15.20 -1.64 11.06
CA VAL A 42 15.72 -1.08 9.82
C VAL A 42 15.83 0.44 9.92
N PHE A 43 16.76 0.97 9.12
CA PHE A 43 17.02 2.40 9.04
C PHE A 43 16.70 2.89 7.63
N ILE A 44 15.77 3.84 7.53
CA ILE A 44 15.32 4.38 6.25
C ILE A 44 15.97 5.74 6.03
N PRO A 45 16.94 5.87 5.10
CA PRO A 45 17.53 7.15 4.75
C PRO A 45 16.65 7.94 3.77
N ARG A 46 16.96 9.22 3.59
CA ARG A 46 16.43 10.01 2.46
C ARG A 46 17.10 9.55 1.16
N ILE A 47 16.30 9.29 0.13
CA ILE A 47 16.78 8.99 -1.22
C ILE A 47 16.51 10.17 -2.15
N THR A 48 17.33 10.32 -3.19
CA THR A 48 17.06 11.26 -4.28
C THR A 48 16.24 10.56 -5.34
N LEU A 49 15.11 11.15 -5.71
CA LEU A 49 14.27 10.72 -6.82
C LEU A 49 14.50 11.64 -7.99
N GLU A 50 14.75 11.07 -9.15
CA GLU A 50 14.92 11.76 -10.40
C GLU A 50 14.00 11.09 -11.43
N PRO A 51 13.29 11.86 -12.27
CA PRO A 51 12.57 11.29 -13.41
C PRO A 51 13.57 10.69 -14.40
N SER A 52 13.19 9.58 -15.03
CA SER A 52 14.04 8.84 -15.98
C SER A 52 14.30 9.64 -17.24
N ASP A 53 13.23 10.26 -17.77
CA ASP A 53 13.25 11.12 -18.93
C ASP A 53 12.37 12.33 -18.62
N SER A 54 12.87 13.53 -18.93
CA SER A 54 12.07 14.74 -18.88
C SER A 54 12.21 15.48 -20.19
N GLU A 55 11.10 15.76 -20.85
CA GLU A 55 11.04 16.67 -22.01
C GLU A 55 11.48 18.10 -21.66
N THR A 56 11.68 18.38 -20.36
CA THR A 56 12.17 19.65 -19.85
C THR A 56 13.69 19.79 -19.98
N PRO A 57 14.22 20.99 -20.26
CA PRO A 57 15.65 21.24 -20.46
C PRO A 57 16.49 21.17 -19.17
N PHE A 58 15.86 20.87 -18.03
CA PHE A 58 16.53 20.71 -16.74
C PHE A 58 16.06 19.43 -16.06
N LYS A 59 16.96 18.84 -15.28
CA LYS A 59 16.68 17.64 -14.49
C LYS A 59 16.18 18.02 -13.10
N MET A 60 14.94 17.68 -12.80
CA MET A 60 14.37 17.92 -11.47
C MET A 60 14.68 16.74 -10.54
N SER A 61 15.28 17.02 -9.38
CA SER A 61 15.54 15.99 -8.37
C SER A 61 14.85 16.35 -7.05
N HIS A 62 14.33 15.33 -6.35
CA HIS A 62 13.71 15.52 -5.05
C HIS A 62 14.30 14.53 -4.04
N ARG A 63 14.92 15.06 -2.98
CA ARG A 63 15.46 14.26 -1.89
C ARG A 63 14.46 14.11 -0.75
N GLN A 64 13.93 12.92 -0.52
CA GLN A 64 12.92 12.67 0.52
C GLN A 64 13.04 11.27 1.12
N PHE A 65 12.40 11.06 2.28
CA PHE A 65 12.23 9.69 2.79
C PHE A 65 11.24 8.95 1.88
N PRO A 66 11.57 7.73 1.41
CA PRO A 66 10.70 6.98 0.52
C PRO A 66 9.61 6.25 1.31
N VAL A 67 8.87 6.96 2.16
CA VAL A 67 7.80 6.39 2.98
C VAL A 67 6.52 7.21 2.85
N ARG A 68 5.39 6.54 3.04
CA ARG A 68 4.09 7.19 3.23
C ARG A 68 3.36 6.58 4.43
N LEU A 69 2.43 7.34 5.00
CA LEU A 69 1.46 6.82 5.97
C LEU A 69 0.67 5.66 5.33
N ALA A 70 0.36 4.65 6.15
CA ALA A 70 -0.17 3.37 5.67
C ALA A 70 -1.26 2.79 6.56
N PHE A 71 -1.97 3.64 7.32
CA PHE A 71 -3.18 3.24 8.03
C PHE A 71 -4.33 2.98 7.04
N LEU A 72 -4.40 3.80 5.98
CA LEU A 72 -5.33 3.67 4.88
C LEU A 72 -4.54 3.61 3.58
N MET A 73 -5.00 2.78 2.66
CA MET A 73 -4.42 2.67 1.31
C MET A 73 -5.52 2.39 0.31
N THR A 74 -5.34 2.91 -0.91
CA THR A 74 -6.23 2.58 -2.01
C THR A 74 -6.13 1.11 -2.38
N ILE A 75 -7.23 0.53 -2.87
CA ILE A 75 -7.31 -0.87 -3.33
C ILE A 75 -6.17 -1.17 -4.31
N ASN A 76 -5.94 -0.31 -5.30
CA ASN A 76 -4.87 -0.49 -6.28
C ASN A 76 -3.47 -0.55 -5.63
N LYS A 77 -3.22 0.20 -4.56
CA LYS A 77 -1.92 0.18 -3.86
C LYS A 77 -1.75 -1.04 -2.96
N SER A 78 -2.84 -1.65 -2.53
CA SER A 78 -2.81 -2.94 -1.82
C SER A 78 -2.58 -4.13 -2.76
N GLN A 79 -2.54 -3.91 -4.08
CA GLN A 79 -2.35 -5.00 -5.03
C GLN A 79 -0.99 -5.70 -4.81
N GLY A 80 -1.01 -7.03 -4.69
CA GLY A 80 0.18 -7.85 -4.40
C GLY A 80 0.54 -7.94 -2.91
N GLN A 81 -0.22 -7.33 -2.01
CA GLN A 81 0.00 -7.42 -0.57
C GLN A 81 -1.00 -8.37 0.10
N SER A 82 -0.55 -9.08 1.13
CA SER A 82 -1.40 -9.88 2.01
C SER A 82 -1.39 -9.28 3.41
N VAL A 83 -2.58 -9.08 3.99
CA VAL A 83 -2.76 -8.51 5.33
C VAL A 83 -3.54 -9.44 6.23
N LYS A 84 -3.21 -9.43 7.52
CA LYS A 84 -3.84 -10.30 8.52
C LYS A 84 -5.28 -9.88 8.82
N PHE A 85 -5.53 -8.57 8.84
CA PHE A 85 -6.83 -7.94 9.08
C PHE A 85 -7.00 -6.79 8.09
N VAL A 86 -8.21 -6.56 7.61
CA VAL A 86 -8.50 -5.46 6.68
C VAL A 86 -9.88 -4.86 6.97
N GLY A 87 -9.92 -3.53 7.05
CA GLY A 87 -11.13 -2.75 6.91
C GLY A 87 -11.22 -2.25 5.46
N ILE A 88 -12.33 -2.49 4.80
CA ILE A 88 -12.59 -2.04 3.43
C ILE A 88 -13.65 -0.95 3.51
N ASP A 89 -13.27 0.27 3.17
CA ASP A 89 -14.18 1.41 3.08
C ASP A 89 -14.83 1.44 1.69
N LEU A 90 -16.15 1.20 1.67
CA LEU A 90 -17.02 1.23 0.49
C LEU A 90 -18.18 2.21 0.68
N GLN A 91 -17.99 3.28 1.45
CA GLN A 91 -18.95 4.39 1.49
C GLN A 91 -19.14 5.04 0.10
N ASN A 92 -18.16 4.88 -0.77
CA ASN A 92 -18.31 5.09 -2.21
C ASN A 92 -18.12 3.74 -2.93
N PRO A 93 -19.03 3.34 -3.85
CA PRO A 93 -18.87 2.10 -4.59
C PRO A 93 -17.57 2.04 -5.40
N VAL A 94 -17.09 0.82 -5.66
CA VAL A 94 -15.95 0.61 -6.56
C VAL A 94 -16.29 1.07 -7.98
N PHE A 95 -15.30 1.57 -8.72
CA PHE A 95 -15.52 2.20 -10.03
C PHE A 95 -14.90 1.42 -11.19
N SER A 96 -14.12 0.38 -10.92
CA SER A 96 -13.41 -0.39 -11.94
C SER A 96 -13.51 -1.90 -11.71
N HIS A 97 -13.43 -2.64 -12.82
CA HIS A 97 -13.51 -4.09 -12.82
C HIS A 97 -12.47 -4.74 -11.90
N GLY A 98 -12.91 -5.73 -11.12
CA GLY A 98 -12.05 -6.52 -10.25
C GLY A 98 -11.56 -5.80 -8.99
N GLN A 99 -11.85 -4.51 -8.78
CA GLN A 99 -11.40 -3.78 -7.58
C GLN A 99 -11.93 -4.39 -6.28
N LEU A 100 -13.23 -4.70 -6.22
CA LEU A 100 -13.82 -5.31 -5.03
C LEU A 100 -13.17 -6.67 -4.73
N TYR A 101 -12.93 -7.48 -5.77
CA TYR A 101 -12.20 -8.75 -5.64
C TYR A 101 -10.77 -8.54 -5.13
N VAL A 102 -10.03 -7.56 -5.67
CA VAL A 102 -8.69 -7.21 -5.19
C VAL A 102 -8.72 -6.86 -3.72
N ALA A 103 -9.67 -6.01 -3.28
CA ALA A 103 -9.78 -5.60 -1.88
C ALA A 103 -10.05 -6.79 -0.93
N ILE A 104 -11.04 -7.63 -1.26
CA ILE A 104 -11.42 -8.78 -0.44
C ILE A 104 -10.29 -9.83 -0.40
N SER A 105 -9.63 -10.08 -1.54
CA SER A 105 -8.54 -11.06 -1.63
C SER A 105 -7.25 -10.64 -0.91
N ARG A 106 -7.17 -9.43 -0.32
CA ARG A 106 -5.99 -9.04 0.49
C ARG A 106 -5.91 -9.77 1.82
N CYS A 107 -7.03 -10.31 2.30
CA CYS A 107 -7.08 -11.08 3.53
C CYS A 107 -7.42 -12.55 3.26
N ILE A 108 -6.73 -13.45 3.95
CA ILE A 108 -6.88 -14.90 3.77
C ILE A 108 -8.22 -15.40 4.36
N SER A 109 -8.71 -14.75 5.43
CA SER A 109 -9.87 -15.20 6.18
C SER A 109 -10.97 -14.15 6.17
N MET A 110 -12.15 -14.51 5.68
CA MET A 110 -13.33 -13.63 5.67
C MET A 110 -13.70 -13.09 7.05
N ARG A 111 -13.49 -13.87 8.13
CA ARG A 111 -13.71 -13.42 9.53
C ARG A 111 -12.82 -12.24 9.97
N ARG A 112 -11.82 -11.87 9.17
CA ARG A 112 -10.87 -10.78 9.46
C ARG A 112 -11.03 -9.62 8.48
N ILE A 113 -12.13 -9.63 7.72
CA ILE A 113 -12.54 -8.57 6.81
C ILE A 113 -13.73 -7.86 7.46
N THR A 114 -13.64 -6.55 7.55
CA THR A 114 -14.77 -5.68 7.92
C THR A 114 -15.02 -4.73 6.76
N VAL A 115 -16.26 -4.56 6.36
CA VAL A 115 -16.65 -3.66 5.28
C VAL A 115 -17.47 -2.53 5.86
N LEU A 116 -17.13 -1.30 5.51
CA LEU A 116 -17.91 -0.11 5.84
C LEU A 116 -18.71 0.30 4.61
N LEU A 117 -20.03 0.42 4.77
CA LEU A 117 -20.97 0.81 3.73
C LEU A 117 -21.52 2.23 4.01
N PRO A 118 -22.21 2.87 3.04
CA PRO A 118 -22.68 4.25 3.17
C PRO A 118 -23.64 4.46 4.36
N SER A 119 -24.47 3.45 4.65
CA SER A 119 -25.43 3.44 5.75
C SER A 119 -25.46 2.07 6.43
N GLU A 120 -25.96 2.00 7.68
CA GLU A 120 -26.11 0.72 8.40
C GLU A 120 -27.20 -0.18 7.81
N ASP A 121 -28.16 0.40 7.08
CA ASP A 121 -29.24 -0.32 6.41
C ASP A 121 -28.82 -0.93 5.05
N GLU A 122 -27.67 -0.51 4.53
CA GLU A 122 -27.12 -1.05 3.28
C GLU A 122 -26.27 -2.29 3.55
N GLU A 123 -26.64 -3.41 2.94
CA GLU A 123 -25.90 -4.69 3.02
C GLU A 123 -25.17 -5.04 1.71
N LYS A 124 -25.27 -4.18 0.68
CA LYS A 124 -24.82 -4.48 -0.68
C LYS A 124 -24.06 -3.30 -1.27
N THR A 125 -23.18 -3.60 -2.21
CA THR A 125 -22.42 -2.60 -2.98
C THR A 125 -22.40 -2.99 -4.45
N SER A 126 -22.30 -2.02 -5.34
CA SER A 126 -22.21 -2.25 -6.79
C SER A 126 -20.87 -2.89 -7.15
N ASN A 127 -20.92 -4.03 -7.82
CA ASN A 127 -19.72 -4.65 -8.39
C ASN A 127 -19.63 -4.31 -9.88
N VAL A 128 -18.58 -3.58 -10.28
CA VAL A 128 -18.34 -3.24 -11.68
C VAL A 128 -17.71 -4.42 -12.40
N VAL A 129 -18.33 -4.89 -13.48
CA VAL A 129 -17.84 -6.02 -14.29
C VAL A 129 -17.75 -5.62 -15.76
N TYR A 130 -16.58 -5.83 -16.38
CA TYR A 130 -16.38 -5.70 -17.83
C TYR A 130 -16.31 -7.10 -18.44
N PRO A 131 -17.39 -7.60 -19.09
CA PRO A 131 -17.43 -8.94 -19.66
C PRO A 131 -16.31 -9.20 -20.69
N GLU A 132 -15.83 -8.16 -21.37
CA GLU A 132 -14.79 -8.24 -22.39
C GLU A 132 -13.42 -8.69 -21.82
N VAL A 133 -13.24 -8.59 -20.51
CA VAL A 133 -12.00 -8.96 -19.79
C VAL A 133 -12.11 -10.38 -19.20
N LEU A 134 -13.32 -10.96 -19.18
CA LEU A 134 -13.60 -12.31 -18.70
C LEU A 134 -13.47 -13.30 -19.87
N LEU A 135 -12.23 -13.52 -20.34
CA LEU A 135 -11.91 -14.57 -21.30
C LEU A 135 -11.88 -15.96 -20.63
#